data_AF-A0A9D5R9R6-F1
#
_entry.id   AF-A0A9D5R9R6-F1
#
_cell.length_a   1.000
_cell.length_b   1.000
_cell.length_c   1.000
_cell.angle_alpha   90.00
_cell.angle_beta   90.00
_cell.angle_gamma   90.00
#
_symmetry.space_group_name_H-M   'P 1'
#
loop_
_entity.id
_entity.type
_entity.pdbx_description
1 polymer ?
#
loop_
_entity_poly.entity_id
_entity_poly.type
_entity_poly.pdbx_seq_one_letter_code
_entity_poly.pdbx_strand_id
1 'polypeptide(L)'
;MEEFSINIANKYGVETYQDTKNTYDWIKNAINELGYKNVKIYEKFDFKISKLNCTCDNLEEFIKNAYKQNNYEFKNFSLSVYSNNVIELFVFIGFNGDISISSNKKVLLEKFEKILENTFLEQDLLNNHTSTTYIGNVTNNTISVKGNNNTIVNDNSHIETIKKERESNFKQWLRAIGQNIASNIV
;
A
#
# COMPACT_ATOMS: atom_id res chain seq x y z
N MET A 1 38.80 -2.56 -7.34
CA MET A 1 37.76 -1.59 -7.69
C MET A 1 37.20 -1.09 -6.37
N GLU A 2 37.18 0.22 -6.16
CA GLU A 2 36.68 0.79 -4.91
C GLU A 2 35.15 0.81 -4.94
N GLU A 3 34.54 0.51 -3.79
CA GLU A 3 33.11 0.58 -3.58
C GLU A 3 32.84 1.49 -2.37
N PHE A 4 31.95 2.46 -2.56
CA PHE A 4 31.52 3.38 -1.52
C PHE A 4 30.10 3.02 -1.12
N SER A 5 29.77 3.15 0.17
CA SER A 5 28.41 2.98 0.66
C SER A 5 28.04 3.99 1.73
N ILE A 6 26.74 4.28 1.82
CA ILE A 6 26.12 5.07 2.88
C ILE A 6 24.86 4.36 3.34
N ASN A 7 24.55 4.54 4.62
CA ASN A 7 23.27 4.15 5.18
C ASN A 7 22.41 5.40 5.36
N ILE A 8 21.15 5.32 4.97
CA ILE A 8 20.20 6.43 5.14
C ILE A 8 18.95 5.95 5.88
N ALA A 9 18.33 6.88 6.60
CA ALA A 9 17.06 6.63 7.26
C ALA A 9 15.94 6.50 6.22
N ASN A 10 15.04 5.54 6.45
CA ASN A 10 13.86 5.38 5.62
C ASN A 10 12.76 6.37 6.03
N LYS A 11 12.32 7.21 5.09
CA LYS A 11 11.29 8.24 5.29
C LYS A 11 9.87 7.66 5.40
N TYR A 12 9.58 6.53 4.73
CA TYR A 12 8.22 5.99 4.60
C TYR A 12 8.02 4.62 5.24
N GLY A 13 9.10 3.92 5.63
CA GLY A 13 9.05 2.62 6.30
C GLY A 13 8.77 1.45 5.36
N VAL A 14 8.58 0.25 5.93
CA VAL A 14 8.37 -1.00 5.16
C VAL A 14 7.39 -1.96 5.86
N GLU A 15 6.68 -1.49 6.88
CA GLU A 15 5.84 -2.36 7.72
C GLU A 15 4.60 -2.85 6.97
N THR A 16 4.02 -1.98 6.13
CA THR A 16 2.88 -2.30 5.29
C THR A 16 3.25 -2.35 3.81
N TYR A 17 2.37 -2.96 3.01
CA TYR A 17 2.46 -2.89 1.55
C TYR A 17 2.60 -1.44 1.05
N GLN A 18 1.83 -0.52 1.64
CA GLN A 18 1.82 0.88 1.21
C GLN A 18 3.14 1.57 1.57
N ASP A 19 3.69 1.29 2.74
CA ASP A 19 4.99 1.84 3.17
C ASP A 19 6.11 1.37 2.23
N THR A 20 6.13 0.08 1.90
CA THR A 20 7.10 -0.48 0.94
C THR A 20 6.96 0.16 -0.44
N LYS A 21 5.73 0.33 -0.94
CA LYS A 21 5.47 1.00 -2.22
C LYS A 21 5.92 2.47 -2.18
N ASN A 22 5.60 3.19 -1.10
CA ASN A 22 6.01 4.59 -0.93
C ASN A 22 7.54 4.73 -0.87
N THR A 23 8.22 3.85 -0.13
CA THR A 23 9.69 3.81 -0.07
C THR A 23 10.28 3.55 -1.46
N TYR A 24 9.72 2.60 -2.21
CA TYR A 24 10.13 2.36 -3.59
C TYR A 24 9.94 3.61 -4.47
N ASP A 25 8.76 4.23 -4.45
CA ASP A 25 8.43 5.39 -5.30
C ASP A 25 9.34 6.59 -4.97
N TRP A 26 9.64 6.79 -3.68
CA TRP A 26 10.57 7.82 -3.22
C TRP A 26 11.99 7.62 -3.78
N ILE A 27 12.52 6.39 -3.67
CA ILE A 27 13.84 6.05 -4.21
C ILE A 27 13.85 6.16 -5.73
N LYS A 28 12.80 5.67 -6.40
CA LYS A 28 12.67 5.73 -7.86
C LYS A 28 12.65 7.17 -8.36
N ASN A 29 11.93 8.07 -7.68
CA ASN A 29 11.90 9.50 -8.01
C ASN A 29 13.28 10.14 -7.83
N ALA A 30 14.00 9.83 -6.75
CA ALA A 30 15.36 10.31 -6.57
C ALA A 30 16.32 9.81 -7.67
N ILE A 31 16.21 8.55 -8.08
CA ILE A 31 17.02 7.98 -9.19
C ILE A 31 16.70 8.71 -10.51
N ASN A 32 15.42 9.01 -10.74
CA ASN A 32 14.97 9.77 -11.90
C ASN A 32 15.51 11.21 -11.89
N GLU A 33 15.50 11.90 -10.76
CA GLU A 33 16.09 13.23 -10.58
C GLU A 33 17.62 13.25 -10.75
N LEU A 34 18.29 12.16 -10.40
CA LEU A 34 19.72 11.99 -10.59
C LEU A 34 20.13 11.93 -12.08
N GLY A 35 19.17 11.65 -12.97
CA GLY A 35 19.35 11.64 -14.43
C GLY A 35 19.04 10.31 -15.10
N TYR A 36 18.56 9.30 -14.37
CA TYR A 36 18.36 7.93 -14.86
C TYR A 36 16.94 7.63 -15.35
N LYS A 37 16.15 8.65 -15.73
CA LYS A 37 14.74 8.50 -16.17
C LYS A 37 14.54 7.49 -17.31
N ASN A 38 15.49 7.42 -18.22
CA ASN A 38 15.44 6.56 -19.41
C ASN A 38 16.37 5.35 -19.31
N VAL A 39 16.83 5.03 -18.10
CA VAL A 39 17.72 3.89 -17.85
C VAL A 39 16.92 2.75 -17.26
N LYS A 40 17.17 1.53 -17.73
CA LYS A 40 16.56 0.34 -17.15
C LYS A 40 17.09 0.16 -15.73
N ILE A 41 16.16 0.17 -14.78
CA ILE A 41 16.43 -0.12 -13.39
C ILE A 41 15.96 -1.55 -13.15
N TYR A 42 16.84 -2.38 -12.60
CA TYR A 42 16.51 -3.74 -12.22
C TYR A 42 16.03 -3.72 -10.78
N GLU A 43 14.89 -4.33 -10.55
CA GLU A 43 14.18 -4.30 -9.28
C GLU A 43 14.05 -5.72 -8.78
N LYS A 44 14.05 -5.90 -7.47
CA LYS A 44 13.72 -7.18 -6.87
C LYS A 44 13.02 -6.95 -5.55
N PHE A 45 11.92 -7.64 -5.33
CA PHE A 45 11.13 -7.57 -4.10
C PHE A 45 11.00 -8.94 -3.49
N ASP A 46 11.37 -9.08 -2.22
CA ASP A 46 11.14 -10.27 -1.42
C ASP A 46 10.20 -9.91 -0.26
N PHE A 47 9.15 -10.70 -0.09
CA PHE A 47 8.17 -10.52 0.97
C PHE A 47 7.48 -11.84 1.29
N LYS A 48 6.63 -11.83 2.31
CA LYS A 48 5.75 -12.93 2.65
C LYS A 48 4.30 -12.51 2.68
N ILE A 49 3.45 -13.45 2.29
CA ILE A 49 2.01 -13.40 2.54
C ILE A 49 1.65 -14.60 3.41
N SER A 50 1.33 -14.36 4.67
CA SER A 50 1.12 -15.41 5.68
C SER A 50 2.34 -16.36 5.79
N LYS A 51 2.27 -17.58 5.24
CA LYS A 51 3.36 -18.59 5.28
C LYS A 51 4.12 -18.71 3.96
N LEU A 52 3.69 -18.00 2.92
CA LEU A 52 4.28 -18.07 1.59
C LEU A 52 5.41 -17.05 1.48
N ASN A 53 6.55 -17.48 0.92
CA ASN A 53 7.61 -16.57 0.50
C ASN A 53 7.36 -16.19 -0.97
N CYS A 54 7.47 -14.92 -1.28
CA CYS A 54 7.25 -14.36 -2.60
C CYS A 54 8.48 -13.56 -3.02
N THR A 55 8.89 -13.75 -4.29
CA THR A 55 9.93 -12.97 -4.95
C THR A 55 9.36 -12.44 -6.26
N CYS A 56 9.54 -11.16 -6.53
CA CYS A 56 9.10 -10.48 -7.76
C CYS A 56 10.24 -9.69 -8.37
N ASP A 57 10.31 -9.66 -9.71
CA ASP A 57 11.42 -9.02 -10.45
C ASP A 57 11.12 -7.58 -10.89
N ASN A 58 9.95 -7.06 -10.51
CA ASN A 58 9.51 -5.70 -10.85
C ASN A 58 8.36 -5.24 -9.94
N LEU A 59 8.13 -3.93 -9.94
CA LEU A 59 7.05 -3.31 -9.15
C LEU A 59 5.66 -3.83 -9.53
N GLU A 60 5.39 -4.10 -10.81
CA GLU A 60 4.07 -4.54 -11.28
C GLU A 60 3.69 -5.90 -10.65
N GLU A 61 4.62 -6.86 -10.68
CA GLU A 61 4.46 -8.15 -10.02
C GLU A 61 4.32 -8.01 -8.51
N PHE A 62 5.11 -7.14 -7.88
CA PHE A 62 4.97 -6.86 -6.45
C PHE A 62 3.56 -6.35 -6.13
N ILE A 63 3.06 -5.34 -6.86
CA ILE A 63 1.71 -4.78 -6.67
C ILE A 63 0.66 -5.88 -6.86
N LYS A 64 0.75 -6.66 -7.94
CA LYS A 64 -0.20 -7.73 -8.25
C LYS A 64 -0.30 -8.76 -7.13
N ASN A 65 0.81 -9.09 -6.47
CA ASN A 65 0.86 -10.16 -5.48
C ASN A 65 0.76 -9.68 -4.03
N ALA A 66 1.11 -8.43 -3.71
CA ALA A 66 1.11 -7.91 -2.35
C ALA A 66 -0.10 -7.02 -2.02
N TYR A 67 -0.72 -6.38 -3.02
CA TYR A 67 -1.84 -5.47 -2.78
C TYR A 67 -3.05 -6.20 -2.19
N LYS A 68 -3.66 -5.60 -1.15
CA LYS A 68 -4.82 -6.11 -0.40
C LYS A 68 -4.63 -7.49 0.24
N GLN A 69 -3.41 -8.01 0.31
CA GLN A 69 -3.15 -9.26 0.98
C GLN A 69 -3.14 -9.08 2.50
N ASN A 70 -3.78 -10.00 3.21
CA ASN A 70 -3.69 -10.05 4.67
C ASN A 70 -2.35 -10.68 5.09
N ASN A 71 -1.81 -10.27 6.24
CA ASN A 71 -0.55 -10.77 6.79
C ASN A 71 0.64 -10.59 5.84
N TYR A 72 0.74 -9.39 5.24
CA TYR A 72 1.94 -8.95 4.55
C TYR A 72 3.10 -8.83 5.54
N GLU A 73 4.25 -9.37 5.19
CA GLU A 73 5.49 -9.20 5.95
C GLU A 73 6.64 -8.92 4.98
N PHE A 74 7.26 -7.75 5.13
CA PHE A 74 8.39 -7.36 4.30
C PHE A 74 9.65 -8.21 4.59
N LYS A 75 10.48 -8.43 3.57
CA LYS A 75 11.80 -9.06 3.73
C LYS A 75 12.92 -8.18 3.24
N ASN A 76 12.92 -7.83 1.96
CA ASN A 76 13.85 -6.88 1.40
C ASN A 76 13.36 -6.42 0.02
N PHE A 77 13.90 -5.31 -0.47
CA PHE A 77 13.88 -5.05 -1.90
C PHE A 77 15.17 -4.36 -2.33
N SER A 78 15.48 -4.42 -3.61
CA SER A 78 16.65 -3.75 -4.17
C SER A 78 16.37 -3.12 -5.53
N LEU A 79 17.13 -2.08 -5.83
CA LEU A 79 17.18 -1.41 -7.13
C LEU A 79 18.63 -1.34 -7.60
N SER A 80 18.88 -1.76 -8.83
CA SER A 80 20.18 -1.69 -9.49
C SER A 80 20.07 -0.84 -10.75
N VAL A 81 20.84 0.24 -10.80
CA VAL A 81 20.97 1.12 -11.96
C VAL A 81 22.21 0.72 -12.75
N TYR A 82 22.02 0.35 -14.02
CA TYR A 82 23.11 -0.05 -14.90
C TYR A 82 23.39 1.04 -15.93
N SER A 83 24.67 1.32 -16.15
CA SER A 83 25.15 2.11 -17.28
C SER A 83 26.29 1.35 -17.94
N ASN A 84 26.22 1.16 -19.26
CA ASN A 84 27.23 0.41 -20.02
C ASN A 84 27.58 -0.98 -19.41
N ASN A 85 26.57 -1.74 -18.97
CA ASN A 85 26.71 -3.06 -18.33
C ASN A 85 27.46 -3.07 -16.98
N VAL A 86 27.64 -1.90 -16.35
CA VAL A 86 28.22 -1.77 -15.01
C VAL A 86 27.15 -1.24 -14.07
N ILE A 87 27.07 -1.79 -12.86
CA ILE A 87 26.23 -1.24 -11.80
C ILE A 87 26.83 0.11 -11.39
N GLU A 88 26.11 1.20 -11.63
CA GLU A 88 26.52 2.52 -11.17
C GLU A 88 25.99 2.84 -9.78
N LEU A 89 24.79 2.36 -9.47
CA LEU A 89 24.11 2.59 -8.21
C LEU A 89 23.34 1.33 -7.81
N PHE A 90 23.55 0.89 -6.58
CA PHE A 90 22.79 -0.18 -5.95
C PHE A 90 22.12 0.35 -4.70
N VAL A 91 20.83 0.08 -4.54
CA VAL A 91 20.05 0.46 -3.36
C VAL A 91 19.44 -0.81 -2.79
N PHE A 92 19.72 -1.11 -1.53
CA PHE A 92 19.19 -2.26 -0.81
C PHE A 92 18.44 -1.82 0.43
N ILE A 93 17.26 -2.39 0.63
CA ILE A 93 16.39 -2.11 1.77
C ILE A 93 16.21 -3.42 2.53
N GLY A 94 16.72 -3.47 3.76
CA GLY A 94 16.65 -4.64 4.64
C GLY A 94 15.32 -4.76 5.38
N PHE A 95 15.04 -5.93 5.97
CA PHE A 95 13.75 -6.27 6.61
C PHE A 95 13.27 -5.28 7.69
N ASN A 96 14.21 -4.57 8.31
CA ASN A 96 14.02 -3.57 9.34
C ASN A 96 13.87 -2.14 8.78
N GLY A 97 13.84 -1.99 7.46
CA GLY A 97 13.69 -0.71 6.77
C GLY A 97 15.00 0.04 6.53
N ASP A 98 16.13 -0.46 7.03
CA ASP A 98 17.44 0.16 6.80
C ASP A 98 17.78 0.19 5.32
N ILE A 99 18.21 1.35 4.83
CA ILE A 99 18.57 1.56 3.43
C ILE A 99 20.09 1.68 3.33
N SER A 100 20.70 0.77 2.58
CA SER A 100 22.10 0.83 2.18
C SER A 100 22.18 1.19 0.70
N ILE A 101 22.97 2.21 0.38
CA ILE A 101 23.24 2.62 -0.99
C ILE A 101 24.70 2.36 -1.27
N SER A 102 25.04 1.74 -2.40
CA SER A 102 26.43 1.59 -2.84
C SER A 102 26.66 2.04 -4.28
N SER A 103 27.87 2.50 -4.55
CA SER A 103 28.33 2.94 -5.87
C SER A 103 29.85 2.83 -5.98
N ASN A 104 30.34 2.63 -7.20
CA ASN A 104 31.76 2.77 -7.53
C ASN A 104 32.22 4.23 -7.69
N LYS A 105 31.31 5.20 -7.55
CA LYS A 105 31.56 6.65 -7.72
C LYS A 105 31.11 7.39 -6.45
N LYS A 106 32.06 7.78 -5.60
CA LYS A 106 31.78 8.58 -4.39
C LYS A 106 30.92 9.82 -4.65
N VAL A 107 31.25 10.59 -5.70
CA VAL A 107 30.50 11.81 -6.08
C VAL A 107 29.04 11.50 -6.46
N LEU A 108 28.78 10.34 -7.04
CA LEU A 108 27.42 9.90 -7.36
C LEU A 108 26.62 9.65 -6.08
N LEU A 109 27.24 8.96 -5.13
CA LEU A 109 26.66 8.62 -3.84
C LEU A 109 26.28 9.87 -3.02
N GLU A 110 27.22 10.82 -2.89
CA GLU A 110 26.99 12.11 -2.19
C GLU A 110 25.91 12.96 -2.86
N LYS A 111 25.82 12.90 -4.20
CA LYS A 111 24.76 13.60 -4.94
C LYS A 111 23.40 12.92 -4.72
N PHE A 112 23.36 11.60 -4.74
CA PHE A 112 22.14 10.84 -4.57
C PHE A 112 21.55 10.97 -3.17
N GLU A 113 22.39 10.95 -2.13
CA GLU A 113 22.00 11.23 -0.74
C GLU A 113 21.26 12.57 -0.62
N LYS A 114 21.86 13.65 -1.14
CA LYS A 114 21.25 14.99 -1.13
C LYS A 114 19.94 15.06 -1.90
N ILE A 115 19.82 14.33 -3.01
CA ILE A 115 18.56 14.26 -3.77
C ILE A 115 17.50 13.57 -2.92
N LEU A 116 17.80 12.39 -2.37
CA LEU A 116 16.88 11.61 -1.55
C LEU A 116 16.32 12.39 -0.36
N GLU A 117 17.17 13.15 0.35
CA GLU A 117 16.74 14.02 1.46
C GLU A 117 15.67 15.02 1.02
N ASN A 118 15.82 15.58 -0.18
CA ASN A 118 14.97 16.61 -0.76
C ASN A 118 13.80 16.06 -1.60
N THR A 119 13.80 14.77 -1.94
CA THR A 119 12.68 14.14 -2.63
C THR A 119 11.53 13.85 -1.66
N PHE A 120 10.32 14.22 -2.07
CA PHE A 120 9.07 13.95 -1.35
C PHE A 120 8.06 13.34 -2.32
N LEU A 121 7.18 12.48 -1.80
CA LEU A 121 6.01 12.04 -2.55
C LEU A 121 4.94 13.11 -2.47
N GLU A 122 4.35 13.44 -3.62
CA GLU A 122 3.15 14.29 -3.67
C GLU A 122 2.02 13.60 -2.88
N GLN A 123 1.18 14.37 -2.17
CA GLN A 123 0.13 13.84 -1.31
C GLN A 123 -0.85 12.90 -2.05
N ASP A 124 -1.05 13.13 -3.34
CA ASP A 124 -1.91 12.31 -4.19
C ASP A 124 -1.33 10.91 -4.46
N LEU A 125 -0.01 10.73 -4.37
CA LEU A 125 0.66 9.42 -4.53
C LEU A 125 0.57 8.57 -3.25
N LEU A 126 0.51 9.21 -2.08
CA LEU A 126 0.36 8.53 -0.78
C LEU A 126 -1.02 7.88 -0.64
N ASN A 127 -2.04 8.46 -1.28
CA ASN A 127 -3.43 8.00 -1.23
C ASN A 127 -3.87 7.25 -2.50
N ASN A 128 -2.95 6.98 -3.42
CA ASN A 128 -3.28 6.35 -4.69
C ASN A 128 -3.56 4.86 -4.45
N HIS A 129 -4.80 4.55 -4.07
CA HIS A 129 -5.39 3.24 -4.20
C HIS A 129 -5.31 2.88 -5.68
N THR A 130 -4.28 2.14 -6.07
CA THR A 130 -4.13 1.65 -7.44
C THR A 130 -5.43 0.97 -7.85
N SER A 131 -6.17 1.64 -8.74
CA SER A 131 -7.34 1.09 -9.44
C SER A 131 -6.81 0.14 -10.49
N THR A 132 -6.42 -1.05 -10.06
CA THR A 132 -6.20 -2.15 -10.99
C THR A 132 -7.58 -2.65 -11.40
N THR A 133 -7.97 -2.37 -12.65
CA THR A 133 -9.12 -3.01 -13.29
C THR A 133 -8.83 -4.50 -13.42
N TYR A 134 -9.13 -5.26 -12.37
CA TYR A 134 -9.07 -6.71 -12.42
C TYR A 134 -10.28 -7.21 -13.21
N ILE A 135 -10.10 -7.57 -14.48
CA ILE A 135 -11.07 -8.39 -15.22
C ILE A 135 -10.82 -9.83 -14.78
N GLY A 136 -11.30 -10.18 -13.59
CA GLY A 136 -11.29 -11.53 -13.07
C GLY A 136 -12.63 -11.82 -12.41
N ASN A 137 -13.29 -12.86 -12.90
CA ASN A 137 -14.63 -13.31 -12.52
C ASN A 137 -14.98 -13.02 -11.05
N VAL A 138 -15.96 -12.15 -10.87
CA VAL A 138 -16.50 -11.77 -9.56
C VAL A 138 -17.30 -12.96 -9.02
N THR A 139 -16.73 -13.70 -8.08
CA THR A 139 -17.50 -14.51 -7.13
C THR A 139 -17.54 -13.77 -5.78
N ASN A 140 -18.64 -13.04 -5.60
CA ASN A 140 -19.20 -12.47 -4.37
C ASN A 140 -18.33 -12.52 -3.09
N ASN A 141 -17.52 -11.49 -2.87
CA ASN A 141 -16.98 -11.17 -1.55
C ASN A 141 -17.65 -9.90 -1.01
N THR A 142 -18.72 -10.05 -0.23
CA THR A 142 -19.31 -8.97 0.55
C THR A 142 -18.47 -8.72 1.80
N ILE A 143 -17.90 -7.53 1.93
CA ILE A 143 -17.22 -7.05 3.14
C ILE A 143 -18.22 -6.22 3.93
N SER A 144 -18.45 -6.58 5.20
CA SER A 144 -19.38 -5.86 6.09
C SER A 144 -18.61 -5.05 7.13
N VAL A 145 -18.80 -3.73 7.14
CA VAL A 145 -18.16 -2.78 8.08
C VAL A 145 -19.24 -2.13 8.94
N LYS A 146 -19.08 -2.16 10.27
CA LYS A 146 -20.01 -1.54 11.23
C LYS A 146 -19.33 -0.37 11.96
N GLY A 147 -19.91 0.83 11.86
CA GLY A 147 -19.40 2.05 12.50
C GLY A 147 -20.11 3.30 11.98
N ASN A 148 -19.97 4.43 12.68
CA ASN A 148 -20.45 5.74 12.21
C ASN A 148 -19.32 6.45 11.45
N ASN A 149 -19.65 7.21 10.40
CA ASN A 149 -18.71 7.97 9.55
C ASN A 149 -17.71 7.12 8.73
N ASN A 150 -18.13 5.97 8.21
CA ASN A 150 -17.30 5.23 7.26
C ASN A 150 -17.29 5.92 5.90
N THR A 151 -16.10 6.16 5.36
CA THR A 151 -15.92 6.62 3.98
C THR A 151 -15.68 5.41 3.08
N ILE A 152 -16.59 5.16 2.13
CA ILE A 152 -16.44 4.11 1.13
C ILE A 152 -16.00 4.79 -0.17
N VAL A 153 -14.78 4.51 -0.63
CA VAL A 153 -14.17 5.12 -1.82
C VAL A 153 -14.19 4.13 -2.99
N ASN A 154 -15.37 3.65 -3.39
CA ASN A 154 -15.55 2.98 -4.68
C ASN A 154 -16.99 3.12 -5.22
N ASP A 155 -17.14 3.11 -6.54
CA ASP A 155 -18.42 3.33 -7.25
C ASP A 155 -19.32 2.08 -7.34
N ASN A 156 -18.81 0.91 -6.95
CA ASN A 156 -19.49 -0.39 -7.02
C ASN A 156 -19.94 -0.91 -5.64
N SER A 157 -19.98 -0.05 -4.63
CA SER A 157 -20.39 -0.42 -3.27
C SER A 157 -21.83 0.00 -3.04
N HIS A 158 -22.62 -0.92 -2.49
CA HIS A 158 -23.97 -0.62 -2.04
C HIS A 158 -23.98 -0.40 -0.53
N ILE A 159 -24.44 0.78 -0.10
CA ILE A 159 -24.69 1.05 1.32
C ILE A 159 -26.03 0.40 1.69
N GLU A 160 -25.98 -0.78 2.29
CA GLU A 160 -27.14 -1.27 3.05
C GLU A 160 -27.26 -0.44 4.32
N THR A 161 -28.05 0.63 4.25
CA THR A 161 -28.51 1.29 5.46
C THR A 161 -29.43 0.29 6.15
N ILE A 162 -29.01 -0.26 7.29
CA ILE A 162 -29.92 -1.00 8.16
C ILE A 162 -31.01 -0.01 8.55
N LYS A 163 -32.14 -0.04 7.84
CA LYS A 163 -33.36 0.62 8.28
C LYS A 163 -33.66 -0.01 9.61
N LYS A 164 -33.41 0.73 10.70
CA LYS A 164 -34.08 0.48 11.97
C LYS A 164 -35.55 0.43 11.60
N GLU A 165 -36.15 -0.75 11.62
CA GLU A 165 -37.57 -0.91 11.30
C GLU A 165 -38.32 0.03 12.25
N ARG A 166 -38.79 1.14 11.70
CA ARG A 166 -39.67 2.03 12.44
C ARG A 166 -40.97 1.24 12.54
N GLU A 167 -41.24 0.73 13.74
CA GLU A 167 -42.47 0.01 14.04
C GLU A 167 -43.64 0.82 13.50
N SER A 168 -44.46 0.24 12.62
CA SER A 168 -45.48 1.01 11.92
C SER A 168 -46.48 1.56 12.94
N ASN A 169 -47.03 2.75 12.68
CA ASN A 169 -48.05 3.37 13.53
C ASN A 169 -49.25 2.43 13.77
N PHE A 170 -49.53 1.52 12.84
CA PHE A 170 -50.55 0.49 12.98
C PHE A 170 -50.18 -0.57 14.02
N LYS A 171 -48.93 -1.04 14.05
CA LYS A 171 -48.44 -1.96 15.11
C LYS A 171 -48.44 -1.29 16.48
N GLN A 172 -48.05 -0.02 16.57
CA GLN A 172 -48.12 0.76 17.81
C GLN A 172 -49.57 0.91 18.30
N TRP A 173 -50.50 1.20 17.38
CA TRP A 173 -51.93 1.32 17.68
C TRP A 173 -52.55 -0.01 18.14
N LEU A 174 -52.25 -1.14 17.47
CA LEU A 174 -52.70 -2.47 17.91
C LEU A 174 -52.18 -2.83 19.30
N ARG A 175 -50.94 -2.47 19.61
CA ARG A 175 -50.34 -2.73 20.91
C ARG A 175 -51.00 -1.92 22.02
N ALA A 176 -51.33 -0.65 21.75
CA ALA A 176 -52.09 0.19 22.67
C ALA A 176 -53.50 -0.33 22.93
N ILE A 177 -54.17 -0.88 21.91
CA ILE A 177 -55.48 -1.53 22.08
C ILE A 177 -55.36 -2.81 22.89
N GLY A 178 -54.39 -3.67 22.57
CA GLY A 178 -54.15 -4.91 23.32
C GLY A 178 -53.83 -4.66 24.78
N GLN A 179 -53.05 -3.61 25.09
CA GLN A 179 -52.77 -3.20 26.46
C GLN A 179 -54.00 -2.67 27.19
N ASN A 180 -54.84 -1.87 26.53
CA ASN A 180 -56.10 -1.36 27.12
C ASN A 180 -57.14 -2.47 27.35
N ILE A 181 -57.19 -3.48 26.49
CA ILE A 181 -58.07 -4.64 26.67
C ILE A 181 -57.54 -5.51 27.83
N ALA A 182 -56.23 -5.77 27.89
CA ALA A 182 -55.62 -6.54 28.96
C ALA A 182 -55.73 -5.85 30.34
N SER A 183 -55.69 -4.51 30.38
CA SER A 183 -55.85 -3.75 31.63
C SER A 183 -57.30 -3.66 32.12
N ASN A 184 -58.29 -3.97 31.28
CA ASN A 184 -59.72 -3.97 31.61
C ASN A 184 -60.30 -5.38 31.81
N ILE A 185 -59.47 -6.43 31.78
CA ILE A 185 -59.84 -7.84 32.06
C ILE A 185 -59.33 -8.29 33.45
N VAL A 186 -59.07 -7.34 34.36
CA VAL A 186 -58.88 -7.61 35.80
C VAL A 186 -60.03 -7.01 36.58
#